data_AF-A0A7K1A197-F1
#
_entry.id   AF-A0A7K1A197-F1
#
_cell.length_a   1.000
_cell.length_b   1.000
_cell.length_c   1.000
_cell.angle_alpha   90.00
_cell.angle_beta   90.00
_cell.angle_gamma   90.00
#
_symmetry.space_group_name_H-M   'P 1'
#
loop_
_entity.id
_entity.type
_entity.pdbx_description
1 polymer ?
#
loop_
_entity_poly.entity_id
_entity_poly.type
_entity_poly.pdbx_seq_one_letter_code
_entity_poly.pdbx_strand_id
1 'polypeptide(L)'
;MHSLDKSARLHSVSNSAIPMREAKKVETLHRIRACALGLTDAHGLDGWTMDDLADAAQVSRRTLFNYVPGKIDAIIGSGPEFRDEDLVLFRAGGPTGSLVADLAALSQAMLADKEFERDTIAARRRIFTTNPRLAVIAHERFEEVSQTLVDHILAREGAGFGADRARLLVRLLVAIFDSALLQMLADDDPAPLDELFDAAVVTARELLA
;
A
#
# COMPACT_ATOMS: atom_id res chain seq x y z
N MET A 1 -43.95 50.11 -3.17
CA MET A 1 -43.10 49.49 -2.13
C MET A 1 -43.39 47.99 -2.11
N HIS A 2 -42.77 47.26 -3.04
CA HIS A 2 -41.70 46.27 -2.78
C HIS A 2 -42.21 44.95 -2.20
N SER A 3 -42.54 44.05 -3.14
CA SER A 3 -42.75 42.62 -2.94
C SER A 3 -41.43 41.97 -2.55
N LEU A 4 -41.45 41.25 -1.43
CA LEU A 4 -40.38 40.35 -1.01
C LEU A 4 -40.43 39.06 -1.83
N ASP A 5 -39.28 38.40 -1.81
CA ASP A 5 -39.08 36.97 -1.97
C ASP A 5 -38.86 36.41 -3.39
N LYS A 6 -37.59 36.47 -3.82
CA LYS A 6 -37.00 35.48 -4.72
C LYS A 6 -35.69 35.00 -4.09
N SER A 7 -35.86 34.14 -3.10
CA SER A 7 -34.77 33.42 -2.44
C SER A 7 -33.97 32.61 -3.47
N ALA A 8 -32.66 32.83 -3.45
CA ALA A 8 -31.68 32.22 -4.33
C ALA A 8 -31.63 30.70 -4.13
N ARG A 9 -31.87 29.94 -5.20
CA ARG A 9 -31.48 28.53 -5.26
C ARG A 9 -29.97 28.45 -5.50
N LEU A 10 -29.19 28.47 -4.43
CA LEU A 10 -27.81 27.99 -4.44
C LEU A 10 -27.85 26.46 -4.44
N HIS A 11 -27.81 25.87 -5.63
CA HIS A 11 -27.57 24.45 -5.79
C HIS A 11 -26.17 24.13 -5.26
N SER A 12 -26.14 23.25 -4.26
CA SER A 12 -24.96 22.56 -3.75
C SER A 12 -24.20 21.86 -4.89
N VAL A 13 -23.13 22.48 -5.36
CA VAL A 13 -22.13 21.88 -6.26
C VAL A 13 -20.77 22.06 -5.60
N SER A 14 -20.46 21.22 -4.62
CA SER A 14 -19.07 21.15 -4.12
C SER A 14 -18.67 19.82 -3.48
N ASN A 15 -19.62 18.96 -3.07
CA ASN A 15 -19.24 17.72 -2.38
C ASN A 15 -19.06 16.48 -3.28
N SER A 16 -19.52 16.50 -4.54
CA SER A 16 -19.46 15.35 -5.45
C SER A 16 -18.30 15.37 -6.45
N ALA A 17 -17.67 16.53 -6.67
CA ALA A 17 -16.56 16.67 -7.62
C ALA A 17 -15.20 16.23 -7.04
N ILE A 18 -15.01 16.38 -5.72
CA ILE A 18 -13.79 15.98 -5.02
C ILE A 18 -13.65 14.44 -5.00
N PRO A 19 -14.69 13.64 -4.65
CA PRO A 19 -14.62 12.18 -4.70
C PRO A 19 -14.30 11.62 -6.09
N MET A 20 -14.88 12.19 -7.15
CA MET A 20 -14.61 11.75 -8.52
C MET A 20 -13.19 12.06 -8.98
N ARG A 21 -12.62 13.18 -8.53
CA ARG A 21 -11.24 13.56 -8.85
C ARG A 21 -10.23 12.65 -8.17
N GLU A 22 -10.43 12.35 -6.88
CA GLU A 22 -9.56 11.43 -6.14
C GLU A 22 -9.67 10.00 -6.66
N ALA A 23 -10.88 9.51 -6.95
CA ALA A 23 -11.07 8.20 -7.57
C ALA A 23 -10.34 8.09 -8.92
N LYS A 24 -10.46 9.12 -9.76
CA LYS A 24 -9.77 9.17 -11.07
C LYS A 24 -8.25 9.26 -10.92
N LYS A 25 -7.76 9.89 -9.85
CA LYS A 25 -6.34 9.97 -9.51
C LYS A 25 -5.80 8.58 -9.16
N VAL A 26 -6.48 7.87 -8.28
CA VAL A 26 -6.13 6.50 -7.88
C VAL A 26 -6.14 5.55 -9.08
N GLU A 27 -7.21 5.55 -9.88
CA GLU A 27 -7.32 4.74 -11.09
C GLU A 27 -6.19 5.01 -12.09
N THR A 28 -5.85 6.28 -12.29
CA THR A 28 -4.75 6.67 -13.19
C THR A 28 -3.41 6.18 -12.67
N LEU A 29 -3.16 6.29 -11.36
CA LEU A 29 -1.93 5.80 -10.75
C LEU A 29 -1.80 4.27 -10.85
N HIS A 30 -2.87 3.52 -10.57
CA HIS A 30 -2.87 2.06 -10.74
C HIS A 30 -2.56 1.67 -12.19
N ARG A 31 -3.18 2.34 -13.17
CA ARG A 31 -2.89 2.07 -14.59
C ARG A 31 -1.42 2.35 -14.93
N ILE A 32 -0.87 3.46 -14.46
CA ILE A 32 0.55 3.78 -14.65
C ILE A 32 1.44 2.68 -14.05
N ARG A 33 1.18 2.26 -12.81
CA ARG A 33 1.95 1.21 -12.13
C ARG A 33 1.86 -0.14 -12.84
N ALA A 34 0.65 -0.54 -13.26
CA ALA A 34 0.45 -1.77 -14.02
C ALA A 34 1.21 -1.77 -15.35
N CYS A 35 1.17 -0.66 -16.11
CA CYS A 35 1.95 -0.52 -17.34
C CYS A 35 3.46 -0.57 -17.08
N ALA A 36 3.95 0.07 -16.01
CA ALA A 36 5.37 0.06 -15.66
C ALA A 36 5.87 -1.35 -15.28
N LEU A 37 5.05 -2.10 -14.52
CA LEU A 37 5.33 -3.50 -14.20
C LEU A 37 5.36 -4.36 -15.47
N GLY A 38 4.36 -4.23 -16.35
CA GLY A 38 4.31 -4.98 -17.61
C GLY A 38 5.51 -4.69 -18.54
N LEU A 39 5.87 -3.42 -18.71
CA LEU A 39 7.05 -3.02 -19.49
C LEU A 39 8.35 -3.57 -18.89
N THR A 40 8.45 -3.59 -17.55
CA THR A 40 9.64 -4.10 -16.86
C THR A 40 9.73 -5.62 -16.93
N ASP A 41 8.62 -6.35 -16.81
CA ASP A 41 8.58 -7.82 -16.96
C ASP A 41 8.95 -8.21 -18.41
N ALA A 42 8.49 -7.45 -19.41
CA ALA A 42 8.73 -7.76 -20.83
C ALA A 42 10.11 -7.33 -21.34
N HIS A 43 10.64 -6.19 -20.91
CA HIS A 43 11.83 -5.57 -21.50
C HIS A 43 12.98 -5.35 -20.50
N GLY A 44 12.78 -5.70 -19.22
CA GLY A 44 13.72 -5.39 -18.15
C GLY A 44 13.70 -3.91 -17.76
N LEU A 45 14.39 -3.57 -16.66
CA LEU A 45 14.41 -2.21 -16.12
C LEU A 45 14.96 -1.18 -17.14
N ASP A 46 15.96 -1.54 -17.94
CA ASP A 46 16.62 -0.61 -18.86
C ASP A 46 16.03 -0.61 -20.28
N GLY A 47 15.07 -1.50 -20.59
CA GLY A 47 14.55 -1.72 -21.95
C GLY A 47 13.34 -0.87 -22.36
N TRP A 48 12.94 0.10 -21.56
CA TRP A 48 11.81 1.01 -21.85
C TRP A 48 12.10 2.44 -21.36
N THR A 49 11.24 3.41 -21.65
CA THR A 49 11.42 4.82 -21.27
C THR A 49 10.15 5.39 -20.63
N MET A 50 10.27 6.52 -19.93
CA MET A 50 9.08 7.22 -19.40
C MET A 50 8.10 7.64 -20.51
N ASP A 51 8.58 7.80 -21.76
CA ASP A 51 7.71 8.09 -22.90
C ASP A 51 6.90 6.84 -23.30
N ASP A 52 7.53 5.67 -23.37
CA ASP A 52 6.83 4.40 -23.61
C ASP A 52 5.75 4.14 -22.54
N LEU A 53 6.05 4.48 -21.28
CA LEU A 53 5.10 4.36 -20.18
C LEU A 53 3.93 5.36 -20.31
N ALA A 54 4.20 6.59 -20.71
CA ALA A 54 3.15 7.59 -20.93
C ALA A 54 2.17 7.13 -22.01
N ASP A 55 2.70 6.59 -23.10
CA ASP A 55 1.93 6.04 -24.21
C ASP A 55 1.13 4.80 -23.78
N ALA A 56 1.77 3.85 -23.10
CA ALA A 56 1.12 2.64 -22.59
C ALA A 56 -0.01 2.94 -21.59
N ALA A 57 0.22 3.91 -20.68
CA ALA A 57 -0.77 4.32 -19.69
C ALA A 57 -1.81 5.32 -20.21
N GLN A 58 -1.71 5.72 -21.50
CA GLN A 58 -2.59 6.68 -22.17
C GLN A 58 -2.68 8.02 -21.44
N VAL A 59 -1.54 8.58 -21.05
CA VAL A 59 -1.43 9.88 -20.38
C VAL A 59 -0.36 10.74 -21.03
N SER A 60 -0.46 12.06 -20.91
CA SER A 60 0.65 12.94 -21.34
C SER A 60 1.87 12.76 -20.44
N ARG A 61 3.09 13.04 -20.94
CA ARG A 61 4.30 13.10 -20.10
C ARG A 61 4.13 13.97 -18.86
N ARG A 62 3.58 15.17 -19.03
CA ARG A 62 3.33 16.08 -17.90
C ARG A 62 2.42 15.42 -16.87
N THR A 63 1.37 14.73 -17.32
CA THR A 63 0.49 13.96 -16.44
C THR A 63 1.27 12.88 -15.73
N LEU A 64 2.03 12.05 -16.45
CA LEU A 64 2.82 10.96 -15.88
C LEU A 64 3.74 11.46 -14.76
N PHE A 65 4.52 12.52 -15.01
CA PHE A 65 5.43 13.09 -14.02
C PHE A 65 4.74 13.74 -12.82
N ASN A 66 3.44 14.09 -12.91
CA ASN A 66 2.67 14.52 -11.74
C ASN A 66 2.29 13.33 -10.82
N TYR A 67 2.34 12.10 -11.33
CA TYR A 67 2.00 10.89 -10.57
C TYR A 67 3.25 10.14 -10.08
N VAL A 68 4.27 10.03 -10.93
CA VAL A 68 5.48 9.27 -10.64
C VAL A 68 6.72 10.03 -11.09
N PRO A 69 7.73 10.24 -10.21
CA PRO A 69 8.91 11.01 -10.55
C PRO A 69 9.87 10.28 -11.49
N GLY A 70 9.81 8.94 -11.56
CA GLY A 70 10.66 8.15 -12.44
C GLY A 70 10.24 6.68 -12.56
N LYS A 71 11.04 5.90 -13.31
CA LYS A 71 10.76 4.49 -13.60
C LYS A 71 10.69 3.65 -12.33
N ILE A 72 11.64 3.85 -11.43
CA ILE A 72 11.74 3.10 -10.17
C ILE A 72 10.47 3.32 -9.34
N ASP A 73 10.00 4.55 -9.22
CA ASP A 73 8.77 4.88 -8.49
C ASP A 73 7.51 4.33 -9.16
N ALA A 74 7.49 4.27 -10.49
CA ALA A 74 6.41 3.65 -11.23
C ALA A 74 6.35 2.13 -11.04
N ILE A 75 7.50 1.47 -10.83
CA ILE A 75 7.61 0.02 -10.64
C ILE A 75 7.36 -0.36 -9.18
N ILE A 76 8.10 0.24 -8.25
CA ILE A 76 8.11 -0.14 -6.83
C ILE A 76 6.91 0.48 -6.10
N GLY A 77 6.46 1.67 -6.52
CA GLY A 77 5.46 2.42 -5.79
C GLY A 77 6.02 3.00 -4.48
N SER A 78 5.18 3.68 -3.72
CA SER A 78 5.51 4.31 -2.44
C SER A 78 5.70 3.32 -1.28
N GLY A 79 5.55 2.01 -1.53
CA GLY A 79 5.47 1.00 -0.49
C GLY A 79 4.05 0.89 0.10
N PRO A 80 3.87 0.07 1.14
CA PRO A 80 2.60 -0.02 1.84
C PRO A 80 2.24 1.31 2.51
N GLU A 81 1.02 1.80 2.28
CA GLU A 81 0.49 3.03 2.87
C GLU A 81 -0.65 2.70 3.83
N PHE A 82 -0.56 3.22 5.06
CA PHE A 82 -1.65 3.13 6.02
C PHE A 82 -2.53 4.37 5.93
N ARG A 83 -3.84 4.21 6.04
CA ARG A 83 -4.76 5.34 6.08
C ARG A 83 -4.55 6.12 7.38
N ASP A 84 -4.56 7.44 7.30
CA ASP A 84 -4.36 8.31 8.46
C ASP A 84 -5.34 7.99 9.61
N GLU A 85 -6.59 7.67 9.28
CA GLU A 85 -7.61 7.29 10.25
C GLU A 85 -7.30 5.98 10.99
N ASP A 86 -6.76 4.98 10.29
CA ASP A 86 -6.37 3.70 10.91
C ASP A 86 -5.16 3.89 11.82
N LEU A 87 -4.21 4.73 11.41
CA LEU A 87 -3.05 5.08 12.23
C LEU A 87 -3.45 5.87 13.48
N VAL A 88 -4.44 6.77 13.38
CA VAL A 88 -5.00 7.49 14.53
C VAL A 88 -5.66 6.52 15.50
N LEU A 89 -6.49 5.60 15.00
CA LEU A 89 -7.14 4.58 15.82
C LEU A 89 -6.12 3.68 16.52
N PHE A 90 -5.12 3.20 15.78
CA PHE A 90 -4.04 2.36 16.29
C PHE A 90 -3.28 3.05 17.43
N ARG A 91 -2.89 4.32 17.24
CA ARG A 91 -2.17 5.11 18.28
C ARG A 91 -3.02 5.37 19.51
N ALA A 92 -4.35 5.44 19.35
CA ALA A 92 -5.29 5.59 20.47
C ALA A 92 -5.50 4.28 21.25
N GLY A 93 -4.84 3.18 20.86
CA GLY A 93 -4.98 1.88 21.50
C GLY A 93 -6.19 1.07 21.01
N GLY A 94 -6.72 1.38 19.84
CA GLY A 94 -7.82 0.62 19.23
C GLY A 94 -7.37 -0.34 18.13
N PRO A 95 -8.26 -1.22 17.65
CA PRO A 95 -9.66 -1.36 18.10
C PRO A 95 -9.87 -2.20 19.38
N THR A 96 -8.89 -3.00 19.81
CA THR A 96 -9.06 -3.98 20.90
C THR A 96 -8.35 -3.62 22.20
N GLY A 97 -7.35 -2.73 22.16
CA GLY A 97 -6.45 -2.46 23.28
C GLY A 97 -5.19 -3.33 23.28
N SER A 98 -5.20 -4.46 22.57
CA SER A 98 -4.04 -5.34 22.45
C SER A 98 -3.15 -4.91 21.30
N LEU A 99 -1.90 -4.51 21.58
CA LEU A 99 -0.94 -4.05 20.58
C LEU A 99 -0.82 -5.01 19.39
N VAL A 100 -0.70 -6.30 19.65
CA VAL A 100 -0.51 -7.32 18.59
C VAL A 100 -1.78 -7.51 17.77
N ALA A 101 -2.96 -7.46 18.41
CA ALA A 101 -4.23 -7.58 17.68
C ALA A 101 -4.53 -6.35 16.85
N ASP A 102 -4.23 -5.17 17.38
CA ASP A 102 -4.46 -3.91 16.70
C ASP A 102 -3.47 -3.68 15.55
N LEU A 103 -2.22 -4.13 15.70
CA LEU A 103 -1.23 -4.11 14.61
C LEU A 103 -1.62 -5.07 13.47
N ALA A 104 -2.17 -6.24 13.82
CA ALA A 104 -2.72 -7.16 12.82
C ALA A 104 -3.91 -6.53 12.09
N ALA A 105 -4.85 -5.89 12.82
CA ALA A 105 -6.00 -5.19 12.23
C ALA A 105 -5.59 -4.02 11.32
N LEU A 106 -4.57 -3.24 11.72
CA LEU A 106 -4.00 -2.17 10.89
C LEU A 106 -3.41 -2.72 9.58
N SER A 107 -2.72 -3.87 9.67
CA SER A 107 -2.13 -4.53 8.50
C SER A 107 -3.21 -5.13 7.59
N GLN A 108 -4.26 -5.73 8.16
CA GLN A 108 -5.43 -6.23 7.43
C GLN A 108 -6.10 -5.13 6.58
N ALA A 109 -6.38 -3.98 7.19
CA ALA A 109 -7.01 -2.85 6.50
C ALA A 109 -6.18 -2.37 5.29
N MET A 110 -4.86 -2.44 5.40
CA MET A 110 -3.93 -2.12 4.31
C MET A 110 -3.91 -3.19 3.21
N LEU A 111 -4.02 -4.47 3.56
CA LEU A 111 -3.93 -5.60 2.62
C LEU A 111 -5.19 -5.80 1.76
N ALA A 112 -6.34 -5.24 2.16
CA ALA A 112 -7.59 -5.32 1.41
C ALA A 112 -7.59 -4.53 0.06
N ASP A 113 -6.46 -3.94 -0.35
CA ASP A 113 -6.29 -3.19 -1.61
C ASP A 113 -6.08 -4.12 -2.83
N LYS A 114 -6.53 -3.69 -4.02
CA LYS A 114 -6.36 -4.38 -5.31
C LYS A 114 -4.91 -4.51 -5.76
N GLU A 115 -3.98 -3.72 -5.25
CA GLU A 115 -2.55 -3.92 -5.57
C GLU A 115 -2.01 -5.29 -5.11
N PHE A 116 -2.73 -5.99 -4.22
CA PHE A 116 -2.38 -7.31 -3.71
C PHE A 116 -3.04 -8.47 -4.47
N GLU A 117 -3.49 -8.25 -5.70
CA GLU A 117 -3.92 -9.34 -6.59
C GLU A 117 -2.74 -10.28 -6.95
N ARG A 118 -3.01 -11.59 -7.03
CA ARG A 118 -2.02 -12.66 -7.23
C ARG A 118 -1.08 -12.40 -8.41
N ASP A 119 -1.62 -12.05 -9.57
CA ASP A 119 -0.83 -11.84 -10.79
C ASP A 119 0.11 -10.64 -10.66
N THR A 120 -0.36 -9.56 -10.02
CA THR A 120 0.44 -8.37 -9.72
C THR A 120 1.58 -8.70 -8.77
N ILE A 121 1.30 -9.47 -7.71
CA ILE A 121 2.32 -9.92 -6.75
C ILE A 121 3.32 -10.86 -7.43
N ALA A 122 2.86 -11.80 -8.24
CA ALA A 122 3.72 -12.72 -8.97
C ALA A 122 4.67 -11.96 -9.92
N ALA A 123 4.15 -10.97 -10.65
CA ALA A 123 4.96 -10.10 -11.50
C ALA A 123 5.99 -9.30 -10.70
N ARG A 124 5.58 -8.63 -9.61
CA ARG A 124 6.49 -7.88 -8.72
C ARG A 124 7.62 -8.78 -8.19
N ARG A 125 7.28 -9.99 -7.72
CA ARG A 125 8.28 -10.96 -7.22
C ARG A 125 9.26 -11.37 -8.32
N ARG A 126 8.79 -11.68 -9.54
CA ARG A 126 9.68 -12.00 -10.67
C ARG A 126 10.60 -10.83 -11.01
N ILE A 127 10.06 -9.61 -11.07
CA ILE A 127 10.84 -8.40 -11.37
C ILE A 127 11.94 -8.19 -10.32
N PHE A 128 11.63 -8.28 -9.03
CA PHE A 128 12.63 -8.05 -7.97
C PHE A 128 13.66 -9.17 -7.88
N THR A 129 13.27 -10.42 -8.08
CA THR A 129 14.21 -11.57 -8.06
C THR A 129 15.15 -11.58 -9.26
N THR A 130 14.74 -11.05 -10.41
CA THR A 130 15.56 -10.98 -11.64
C THR A 130 16.33 -9.66 -11.78
N ASN A 131 16.01 -8.64 -11.00
CA ASN A 131 16.66 -7.32 -11.05
C ASN A 131 17.22 -6.92 -9.67
N PRO A 132 18.50 -7.24 -9.36
CA PRO A 132 19.09 -6.96 -8.04
C PRO A 132 19.02 -5.49 -7.61
N ARG A 133 19.13 -4.56 -8.57
CA ARG A 133 18.99 -3.11 -8.29
C ARG A 133 17.60 -2.76 -7.74
N LEU A 134 16.55 -3.38 -8.29
CA LEU A 134 15.19 -3.14 -7.81
C LEU A 134 14.97 -3.79 -6.43
N ALA A 135 15.55 -4.96 -6.20
CA ALA A 135 15.48 -5.61 -4.89
C ALA A 135 16.09 -4.75 -3.77
N VAL A 136 17.25 -4.13 -4.01
CA VAL A 136 17.89 -3.23 -3.03
C VAL A 136 17.00 -2.03 -2.73
N ILE A 137 16.48 -1.35 -3.75
CA ILE A 137 15.63 -0.16 -3.55
C ILE A 137 14.31 -0.54 -2.88
N ALA A 138 13.71 -1.67 -3.24
CA ALA A 138 12.50 -2.16 -2.59
C ALA A 138 12.74 -2.47 -1.12
N HIS A 139 13.89 -3.07 -0.78
CA HIS A 139 14.28 -3.33 0.60
C HIS A 139 14.46 -2.02 1.39
N GLU A 140 15.13 -1.01 0.82
CA GLU A 140 15.29 0.31 1.45
C GLU A 140 13.95 0.97 1.77
N ARG A 141 13.00 1.00 0.80
CA ARG A 141 11.65 1.55 1.03
C ARG A 141 10.88 0.76 2.08
N PHE A 142 11.07 -0.56 2.11
CA PHE A 142 10.40 -1.40 3.09
C PHE A 142 10.92 -1.16 4.51
N GLU A 143 12.22 -0.90 4.68
CA GLU A 143 12.81 -0.50 5.95
C GLU A 143 12.29 0.88 6.41
N GLU A 144 12.08 1.84 5.50
CA GLU A 144 11.47 3.15 5.84
C GLU A 144 10.03 3.00 6.38
N VAL A 145 9.23 2.16 5.73
CA VAL A 145 7.85 1.87 6.19
C VAL A 145 7.87 1.10 7.51
N SER A 146 8.79 0.14 7.66
CA SER A 146 8.97 -0.61 8.92
C SER A 146 9.35 0.31 10.07
N GLN A 147 10.22 1.30 9.83
CA GLN A 147 10.59 2.30 10.83
C GLN A 147 9.41 3.21 11.18
N THR A 148 8.58 3.58 10.21
CA THR A 148 7.35 4.35 10.47
C THR A 148 6.39 3.60 11.40
N LEU A 149 6.21 2.29 11.21
CA LEU A 149 5.43 1.45 12.13
C LEU A 149 6.05 1.38 13.53
N VAL A 150 7.37 1.25 13.63
CA VAL A 150 8.08 1.30 14.93
C VAL A 150 7.76 2.60 15.66
N ASP A 151 7.79 3.73 14.97
CA ASP A 151 7.50 5.04 15.57
C ASP A 151 6.04 5.12 16.05
N HIS A 152 5.09 4.55 15.31
CA HIS A 152 3.70 4.46 15.74
C HIS A 152 3.49 3.55 16.96
N ILE A 153 4.21 2.43 17.04
CA ILE A 153 4.19 1.54 18.22
C ILE A 153 4.73 2.29 19.44
N LEU A 154 5.84 3.00 19.29
CA LEU A 154 6.45 3.78 20.39
C LEU A 154 5.58 4.97 20.81
N ALA A 155 4.88 5.62 19.88
CA ALA A 155 3.93 6.68 20.18
C ALA A 155 2.71 6.16 20.98
N ARG A 156 2.29 4.92 20.71
CA ARG A 156 1.16 4.24 21.38
C ARG A 156 1.54 3.75 22.78
N GLU A 157 2.61 2.96 22.88
CA GLU A 157 2.98 2.25 24.11
C GLU A 157 3.92 3.06 25.02
N GLY A 158 4.49 4.15 24.50
CA GLY A 158 5.46 5.00 25.17
C GLY A 158 6.90 4.48 25.12
N ALA A 159 7.85 5.35 25.49
CA ALA A 159 9.28 5.05 25.41
C ALA A 159 9.71 3.83 26.25
N GLY A 160 8.96 3.49 27.31
CA GLY A 160 9.23 2.33 28.16
C GLY A 160 9.02 0.98 27.47
N PHE A 161 8.29 0.94 26.34
CA PHE A 161 8.15 -0.28 25.53
C PHE A 161 9.49 -0.71 24.91
N GLY A 162 10.35 0.26 24.56
CA GLY A 162 11.69 0.04 24.02
C GLY A 162 11.72 -0.20 22.51
N ALA A 163 12.63 0.50 21.82
CA ALA A 163 12.73 0.47 20.35
C ALA A 163 13.08 -0.92 19.79
N ASP A 164 13.89 -1.71 20.51
CA ASP A 164 14.25 -3.07 20.06
C ASP A 164 13.06 -4.02 20.07
N ARG A 165 12.15 -3.88 21.05
CA ARG A 165 10.92 -4.67 21.12
C ARG A 165 9.95 -4.28 20.01
N ALA A 166 9.82 -2.99 19.72
CA ALA A 166 9.02 -2.50 18.59
C ALA A 166 9.57 -3.01 17.25
N ARG A 167 10.88 -2.91 17.02
CA ARG A 167 11.54 -3.45 15.83
C ARG A 167 11.33 -4.95 15.67
N LEU A 168 11.48 -5.72 16.75
CA LEU A 168 11.26 -7.16 16.70
C LEU A 168 9.81 -7.49 16.35
N LEU A 169 8.84 -6.78 16.94
CA LEU A 169 7.42 -6.98 16.63
C LEU A 169 7.13 -6.70 15.15
N VAL A 170 7.65 -5.61 14.59
CA VAL A 170 7.50 -5.31 13.16
C VAL A 170 8.16 -6.39 12.31
N ARG A 171 9.37 -6.86 12.63
CA ARG A 171 10.02 -7.95 11.88
C ARG A 171 9.23 -9.25 11.89
N LEU A 172 8.59 -9.59 13.01
CA LEU A 172 7.71 -10.75 13.09
C LEU A 172 6.48 -10.58 12.20
N LEU A 173 5.86 -9.39 12.20
CA LEU A 173 4.74 -9.05 11.32
C LEU A 173 5.12 -9.22 9.84
N VAL A 174 6.30 -8.74 9.46
CA VAL A 174 6.85 -8.87 8.10
C VAL A 174 7.04 -10.33 7.72
N ALA A 175 7.55 -11.17 8.61
CA ALA A 175 7.72 -12.59 8.37
C ALA A 175 6.36 -13.31 8.18
N ILE A 176 5.34 -12.93 8.94
CA ILE A 176 3.97 -13.45 8.79
C ILE A 176 3.40 -13.05 7.42
N PHE A 177 3.59 -11.79 7.03
CA PHE A 177 3.20 -11.31 5.71
C PHE A 177 3.91 -12.05 4.56
N ASP A 178 5.23 -12.23 4.65
CA ASP A 178 5.99 -12.98 3.65
C ASP A 178 5.50 -14.43 3.54
N SER A 179 5.18 -15.07 4.67
CA SER A 179 4.59 -16.42 4.69
C SER A 179 3.24 -16.47 3.95
N ALA A 180 2.35 -15.50 4.20
CA ALA A 180 1.06 -15.41 3.52
C ALA A 180 1.23 -15.17 2.01
N LEU A 181 2.16 -14.31 1.62
CA LEU A 181 2.49 -14.04 0.23
C LEU A 181 3.02 -15.29 -0.48
N LEU A 182 3.94 -16.02 0.15
CA LEU A 182 4.48 -17.25 -0.40
C LEU A 182 3.42 -18.33 -0.57
N GLN A 183 2.50 -18.46 0.38
CA GLN A 183 1.37 -19.38 0.27
C GLN A 183 0.45 -19.01 -0.90
N MET A 184 0.07 -17.74 -1.01
CA MET A 184 -0.77 -17.25 -2.10
C MET A 184 -0.16 -17.55 -3.49
N LEU A 185 1.18 -17.48 -3.61
CA LEU A 185 1.88 -17.77 -4.86
C LEU A 185 2.08 -19.27 -5.12
N ALA A 186 2.03 -20.10 -4.08
CA ALA A 186 2.17 -21.55 -4.21
C ALA A 186 0.86 -22.21 -4.66
N ASP A 187 -0.28 -21.65 -4.25
CA ASP A 187 -1.60 -22.21 -4.55
C ASP A 187 -2.12 -21.78 -5.93
N ASP A 188 -2.82 -22.70 -6.61
CA ASP A 188 -3.43 -22.47 -7.93
C ASP A 188 -4.69 -21.57 -7.85
N ASP A 189 -5.44 -21.69 -6.75
CA ASP A 189 -6.63 -20.89 -6.43
C ASP A 189 -6.52 -20.39 -4.97
N PRO A 190 -5.64 -19.40 -4.70
CA PRO A 190 -5.38 -18.95 -3.35
C PRO A 190 -6.54 -18.13 -2.81
N ALA A 191 -6.74 -18.19 -1.49
CA ALA A 191 -7.52 -17.17 -0.80
C ALA A 191 -6.88 -15.78 -0.96
N PRO A 192 -7.67 -14.70 -0.81
CA PRO A 192 -7.16 -13.34 -0.76
C PRO A 192 -6.00 -13.16 0.25
N LEU A 193 -5.06 -12.25 -0.03
CA LEU A 193 -3.85 -12.09 0.77
C LEU A 193 -4.13 -11.65 2.20
N ASP A 194 -5.14 -10.82 2.38
CA ASP A 194 -5.67 -10.40 3.68
C ASP A 194 -6.18 -11.62 4.48
N GLU A 195 -6.98 -12.49 3.88
CA GLU A 195 -7.42 -13.74 4.55
C GLU A 195 -6.25 -14.67 4.92
N LEU A 196 -5.28 -14.83 4.02
CA LEU A 196 -4.07 -15.64 4.26
C LEU A 196 -3.20 -15.04 5.38
N PHE A 197 -3.09 -13.72 5.43
CA PHE A 197 -2.38 -13.02 6.48
C PHE A 197 -3.06 -13.21 7.84
N ASP A 198 -4.39 -13.17 7.90
CA ASP A 198 -5.15 -13.43 9.15
C ASP A 198 -4.92 -14.85 9.65
N ALA A 199 -5.00 -15.84 8.75
CA ALA A 199 -4.69 -17.23 9.08
C ALA A 199 -3.26 -17.37 9.62
N ALA A 200 -2.29 -16.72 8.98
CA ALA A 200 -0.89 -16.75 9.40
C ALA A 200 -0.66 -16.06 10.76
N VAL A 201 -1.38 -14.97 11.07
CA VAL A 201 -1.37 -14.34 12.39
C VAL A 201 -1.90 -15.29 13.47
N VAL A 202 -2.99 -16.01 13.19
CA VAL A 202 -3.56 -17.01 14.12
C VAL A 202 -2.54 -18.13 14.38
N THR A 203 -1.96 -18.71 13.32
CA THR A 203 -0.93 -19.74 13.45
C THR A 203 0.29 -19.25 14.23
N ALA A 204 0.77 -18.02 13.97
CA ALA A 204 1.90 -17.45 14.69
C ALA A 204 1.61 -17.30 16.19
N ARG A 205 0.38 -16.93 16.58
CA ARG A 205 -0.01 -16.86 17.99
C ARG A 205 -0.03 -18.23 18.66
N GLU A 206 -0.54 -19.25 17.99
CA GLU A 206 -0.56 -20.63 18.50
C GLU A 206 0.84 -21.19 18.71
N LEU A 207 1.78 -20.89 17.79
CA LEU A 207 3.18 -21.34 17.88
C LEU A 207 3.98 -20.66 18.99
N LEU A 208 3.55 -19.48 19.46
CA LEU A 208 4.26 -18.65 20.43
C LEU A 208 3.60 -18.64 21.83
N ALA A 209 2.48 -19.35 22.00
CA ALA A 209 1.78 -19.52 23.27
C ALA A 209 2.40 -20.63 24.13
#